data_AF-A0A6G0YA85-F1
#
_entry.id   AF-A0A6G0YA85-F1
#
_cell.length_a   1.000
_cell.length_b   1.000
_cell.length_c   1.000
_cell.angle_alpha   90.00
_cell.angle_beta   90.00
_cell.angle_gamma   90.00
#
_symmetry.space_group_name_H-M   'P 1'
#
loop_
_entity.id
_entity.type
_entity.pdbx_description
1 polymer ?
#
loop_
_entity_poly.entity_id
_entity_poly.type
_entity_poly.pdbx_seq_one_letter_code
_entity_poly.pdbx_strand_id
1 'polypeptide(L)'
;MNLPMGSILPMEITTKSLTEFSESQKLQFLPKNNYLIFVKVIPLLSNEKYTVYHPIPLSIPHTDRTIVLIDTEVEYLALSSDNEKFFTLSTEQWEKCKSLGLGKLCKHDLLIHHRLGSVFCEVSLLTEPQHFPKT
;
A
#
# COMPACT_ATOMS: atom_id res chain seq x y z
N MET A 1 -3.85 2.09 27.26
CA MET A 1 -4.22 3.08 26.22
C MET A 1 -5.20 2.39 25.31
N ASN A 2 -6.46 2.84 25.25
CA ASN A 2 -7.48 2.21 24.42
C ASN A 2 -7.44 2.84 23.02
N LEU A 3 -7.05 2.06 22.02
CA LEU A 3 -7.09 2.46 20.62
C LEU A 3 -8.45 2.10 20.00
N PRO A 4 -8.90 2.82 18.96
CA PRO A 4 -10.02 2.38 18.14
C PRO A 4 -9.86 0.92 17.69
N MET A 5 -10.96 0.19 17.65
CA MET A 5 -10.96 -1.23 17.26
C MET A 5 -10.36 -1.40 15.86
N GLY A 6 -9.48 -2.40 15.69
CA GLY A 6 -8.79 -2.66 14.42
C GLY A 6 -7.61 -1.73 14.12
N SER A 7 -7.27 -0.81 15.02
CA SER A 7 -6.14 0.10 14.84
C SER A 7 -4.96 -0.24 15.75
N ILE A 8 -3.75 -0.04 15.24
CA ILE A 8 -2.48 -0.26 15.95
C ILE A 8 -1.60 0.99 15.83
N LEU A 9 -0.63 1.12 16.75
CA LEU A 9 0.42 2.12 16.61
C LEU A 9 1.34 1.77 15.43
N PRO A 10 1.99 2.78 14.79
CA PRO A 10 2.86 2.56 13.65
C PRO A 10 4.01 1.59 13.89
N MET A 11 4.43 1.47 15.14
CA MET A 11 5.50 0.62 15.62
C MET A 11 5.39 0.48 17.13
N GLU A 12 6.03 -0.55 17.69
CA GLU A 12 6.25 -0.63 19.12
C GLU A 12 7.20 0.49 19.56
N ILE A 13 6.87 1.17 20.66
CA ILE A 13 7.69 2.26 21.20
C ILE A 13 8.82 1.62 22.02
N THR A 14 9.96 1.38 21.37
CA THR A 14 11.18 0.88 22.00
C THR A 14 12.29 1.91 21.85
N THR A 15 13.33 1.87 22.69
CA THR A 15 14.45 2.82 22.60
C THR A 15 15.13 2.84 21.24
N LYS A 16 15.09 1.72 20.49
CA LYS A 16 15.64 1.61 19.14
C LYS A 16 14.74 2.21 18.05
N SER A 17 13.43 2.24 18.26
CA SER A 17 12.43 2.72 17.30
C SER A 17 11.95 4.16 17.59
N LEU A 18 12.43 4.80 18.66
CA LEU A 18 12.02 6.15 19.06
C LEU A 18 12.20 7.20 17.94
N THR A 19 13.30 7.11 17.18
CA THR A 19 13.57 8.05 16.09
C THR A 19 12.54 7.90 14.97
N GLU A 20 12.33 6.68 14.48
CA GLU A 20 11.32 6.39 13.44
C GLU A 20 9.90 6.73 13.92
N PHE A 21 9.61 6.49 15.20
CA PHE A 21 8.33 6.84 15.83
C PHE A 21 8.13 8.34 15.84
N SER A 22 9.16 9.10 16.22
CA SER A 22 9.11 10.57 16.21
C SER A 22 8.90 11.12 14.80
N GLU A 23 9.56 10.55 13.79
CA GLU A 23 9.39 10.97 12.40
C GLU A 23 8.03 10.59 11.82
N SER A 24 7.34 9.59 12.38
CA SER A 24 5.99 9.22 11.94
C SER A 24 4.91 10.22 12.38
N GLN A 25 5.25 11.11 13.33
CA GLN A 25 4.31 12.02 13.96
C GLN A 25 4.28 13.35 13.25
N LYS A 26 3.09 13.93 13.12
CA LYS A 26 2.93 15.28 12.59
C LYS A 26 2.84 16.26 13.75
N LEU A 27 3.79 17.19 13.80
CA LEU A 27 3.76 18.30 14.75
C LEU A 27 3.07 19.50 14.11
N GLN A 28 2.07 20.05 14.79
CA GLN A 28 1.39 21.27 14.36
C GLN A 28 1.54 22.33 15.44
N PHE A 29 1.81 23.56 15.01
CA PHE A 29 1.96 24.71 15.88
C PHE A 29 0.75 25.62 15.68
N LEU A 30 0.01 25.87 16.75
CA LEU A 30 -1.17 26.74 16.72
C LEU A 30 -0.90 27.91 17.67
N PRO A 31 -0.58 29.11 17.15
CA PRO A 31 -0.54 30.30 17.97
C PRO A 31 -1.97 30.70 18.35
N LYS A 32 -2.24 30.86 19.65
CA LYS A 32 -3.53 31.33 20.14
C LYS A 32 -3.32 32.31 21.30
N ASN A 33 -3.66 33.56 21.06
CA ASN A 33 -3.40 34.69 21.96
C ASN A 33 -1.90 34.77 22.31
N ASN A 34 -1.54 34.60 23.60
CA ASN A 34 -0.17 34.58 24.10
C ASN A 34 0.41 33.16 24.27
N TYR A 35 -0.28 32.13 23.78
CA TYR A 35 0.14 30.74 23.90
C TYR A 35 0.57 30.17 22.56
N LEU A 36 1.65 29.39 22.59
CA LEU A 36 2.04 28.51 21.51
C LEU A 36 1.60 27.09 21.85
N ILE A 37 0.60 26.58 21.13
CA ILE A 37 0.04 25.24 21.35
C ILE A 37 0.74 24.27 20.40
N PHE A 38 1.32 23.22 20.98
CA PHE A 38 1.95 22.13 20.24
C PHE A 38 0.98 20.96 20.16
N VAL A 39 0.49 20.64 18.96
CA VAL A 39 -0.37 19.48 18.72
C VAL A 39 0.45 18.39 18.07
N LYS A 40 0.56 17.26 18.77
CA LYS A 40 1.27 16.08 18.30
C LYS A 40 0.26 15.06 17.79
N VAL A 41 0.20 14.89 16.48
CA VAL A 41 -0.71 13.93 15.83
C VAL A 41 0.05 12.64 15.58
N ILE A 42 -0.39 11.56 16.23
CA ILE A 42 0.14 10.21 16.05
C ILE A 42 -0.81 9.50 15.08
N PRO A 43 -0.36 9.14 13.87
CA PRO A 43 -1.20 8.38 12.96
C PRO A 43 -1.42 6.98 13.53
N LEU A 44 -2.63 6.47 13.40
CA LEU A 44 -2.95 5.07 13.68
C LEU A 44 -2.90 4.28 12.37
N LEU A 45 -2.46 3.03 12.43
CA LEU A 45 -2.47 2.13 11.29
C LEU A 45 -3.65 1.18 11.38
N SER A 46 -4.17 0.79 10.22
CA SER A 46 -5.00 -0.40 10.12
C SER A 46 -4.18 -1.63 10.51
N ASN A 47 -4.82 -2.61 11.14
CA ASN A 47 -4.21 -3.93 11.37
C ASN A 47 -4.06 -4.74 10.07
N GLU A 48 -4.70 -4.32 8.98
CA GLU A 48 -4.63 -4.99 7.69
C GLU A 48 -3.29 -4.74 7.00
N LYS A 49 -2.67 -5.81 6.54
CA LYS A 49 -1.41 -5.78 5.78
C LYS A 49 -1.68 -6.15 4.33
N TYR A 50 -0.96 -5.48 3.45
CA TYR A 50 -1.08 -5.68 2.01
C TYR A 50 0.29 -5.99 1.41
N THR A 51 0.34 -6.97 0.53
CA THR A 51 1.49 -7.23 -0.33
C THR A 51 1.30 -6.43 -1.60
N VAL A 52 2.30 -5.64 -1.96
CA VAL A 52 2.26 -4.79 -3.16
C VAL A 52 3.05 -5.46 -4.28
N TYR A 53 2.39 -5.63 -5.42
CA TYR A 53 2.95 -6.13 -6.66
C TYR A 53 3.08 -4.98 -7.65
N HIS A 54 4.13 -5.03 -8.47
CA HIS A 54 4.32 -4.17 -9.63
C HIS A 54 4.18 -5.05 -10.88
N PRO A 55 2.98 -5.14 -11.47
CA PRO A 55 2.77 -5.91 -12.70
C PRO A 55 3.69 -5.39 -13.80
N ILE A 56 4.23 -6.31 -14.60
CA ILE A 56 5.04 -5.98 -15.77
C ILE A 56 4.34 -6.51 -17.04
N PRO A 57 4.45 -5.80 -18.17
CA PRO A 57 3.89 -6.28 -19.42
C PRO A 57 4.40 -7.66 -19.80
N LEU A 58 3.51 -8.52 -20.27
CA LEU A 58 3.86 -9.87 -20.71
C LEU A 58 4.24 -9.85 -22.19
N SER A 59 5.46 -10.27 -22.49
CA SER A 59 5.94 -10.44 -23.87
C SER A 59 5.66 -11.84 -24.40
N ILE A 60 4.98 -11.94 -25.54
CA ILE A 60 4.68 -13.19 -26.23
C ILE A 60 5.32 -13.16 -27.62
N PRO A 61 6.16 -14.14 -27.99
CA PRO A 61 6.69 -14.25 -29.34
C PRO A 61 5.57 -14.60 -30.31
N HIS A 62 5.44 -13.86 -31.40
CA HIS A 62 4.41 -14.08 -32.42
C HIS A 62 4.99 -14.62 -33.74
N THR A 63 6.17 -14.12 -34.14
CA THR A 63 6.97 -14.65 -35.26
C THR A 63 8.46 -14.48 -34.96
N ASP A 64 9.34 -15.02 -35.80
CA ASP A 64 10.82 -14.99 -35.64
C ASP A 64 11.42 -13.60 -35.38
N ARG A 65 10.68 -12.50 -35.63
CA ARG A 65 11.14 -11.12 -35.42
C ARG A 65 10.13 -10.19 -34.75
N THR A 66 9.00 -10.69 -34.25
CA THR A 66 7.95 -9.85 -33.65
C THR A 66 7.52 -10.37 -32.28
N ILE A 67 7.44 -9.45 -31.32
CA ILE A 67 6.94 -9.69 -29.97
C ILE A 67 5.64 -8.90 -29.80
N VAL A 68 4.62 -9.54 -29.25
CA VAL A 68 3.40 -8.89 -28.80
C VAL A 68 3.52 -8.64 -27.30
N LEU A 69 3.18 -7.43 -26.87
CA LEU A 69 3.15 -7.07 -25.45
C LEU A 69 1.69 -7.02 -25.01
N ILE A 70 1.37 -7.77 -23.95
CA ILE A 70 0.14 -7.58 -23.20
C ILE A 70 0.48 -6.60 -22.09
N ASP A 71 -0.04 -5.38 -22.22
CA ASP A 71 0.18 -4.30 -21.26
C ASP A 71 -0.60 -4.54 -19.97
N THR A 72 -0.21 -3.83 -18.92
CA THR A 72 -0.84 -3.91 -17.59
C THR A 72 -1.83 -2.77 -17.40
N GLU A 73 -2.99 -3.05 -16.82
CA GLU A 73 -4.02 -2.03 -16.55
C GLU A 73 -3.69 -1.20 -15.30
N VAL A 74 -2.80 -1.70 -14.44
CA VAL A 74 -2.47 -1.10 -13.14
C VAL A 74 -0.96 -1.07 -12.91
N GLU A 75 -0.43 0.05 -12.43
CA GLU A 75 1.02 0.20 -12.16
C GLU A 75 1.45 -0.55 -10.89
N TYR A 76 0.64 -0.46 -9.84
CA TYR A 76 0.86 -1.20 -8.60
C TYR A 76 -0.48 -1.75 -8.11
N LEU A 77 -0.44 -3.02 -7.69
CA LEU A 77 -1.57 -3.74 -7.14
C LEU A 77 -1.24 -4.18 -5.72
N ALA A 78 -2.00 -3.70 -4.74
CA ALA A 78 -1.90 -4.10 -3.36
C ALA A 78 -3.00 -5.11 -3.03
N LEU A 79 -2.62 -6.26 -2.48
CA LEU A 79 -3.52 -7.36 -2.16
C LEU A 79 -3.42 -7.71 -0.67
N SER A 80 -4.56 -7.89 0.00
CA SER A 80 -4.59 -8.29 1.41
C SER A 80 -4.02 -9.68 1.61
N SER A 81 -3.60 -9.99 2.83
CA SER A 81 -2.99 -11.31 3.15
C SER A 81 -3.91 -12.52 2.94
N ASP A 82 -5.23 -12.31 2.98
CA ASP A 82 -6.24 -13.32 2.68
C ASP A 82 -6.67 -13.32 1.20
N ASN A 83 -6.07 -12.46 0.38
CA ASN A 83 -6.37 -12.24 -1.03
C ASN A 83 -7.79 -11.73 -1.33
N GLU A 84 -8.61 -11.37 -0.33
CA GLU A 84 -10.01 -10.99 -0.56
C GLU A 84 -10.20 -9.50 -0.89
N LYS A 85 -9.23 -8.65 -0.52
CA LYS A 85 -9.28 -7.21 -0.74
C LYS A 85 -8.10 -6.73 -1.55
N PHE A 86 -8.33 -5.75 -2.41
CA PHE A 86 -7.27 -5.12 -3.17
C PHE A 86 -7.48 -3.62 -3.33
N PHE A 87 -6.42 -2.92 -3.67
CA PHE A 87 -6.46 -1.55 -4.18
C PHE A 87 -5.31 -1.33 -5.14
N THR A 88 -5.42 -0.31 -5.97
CA THR A 88 -4.39 0.06 -6.94
C THR A 88 -3.71 1.34 -6.54
N LEU A 89 -2.48 1.50 -7.01
CA LEU A 89 -1.64 2.66 -6.76
C LEU A 89 -1.01 3.07 -8.07
N SER A 90 -0.97 4.38 -8.34
CA SER A 90 0.01 4.91 -9.30
C SER A 90 1.39 5.00 -8.66
N THR A 91 2.41 5.13 -9.49
CA THR A 91 3.80 5.36 -9.12
C THR A 91 3.92 6.60 -8.24
N GLU A 92 3.20 7.68 -8.59
CA GLU A 92 3.17 8.90 -7.77
C GLU A 92 2.60 8.64 -6.36
N GLN A 93 1.55 7.82 -6.25
CA GLN A 93 0.97 7.48 -4.95
C GLN A 93 1.90 6.55 -4.14
N TRP A 94 2.54 5.59 -4.79
CA TRP A 94 3.50 4.68 -4.17
C TRP A 94 4.73 5.39 -3.61
N GLU A 95 5.25 6.39 -4.35
CA GLU A 95 6.39 7.19 -3.93
C GLU A 95 6.06 8.15 -2.77
N LYS A 96 4.79 8.54 -2.61
CA LYS A 96 4.32 9.31 -1.43
C LYS A 96 4.23 8.46 -0.16
N CYS A 97 4.26 7.13 -0.25
CA CYS A 97 4.23 6.27 0.93
C CYS A 97 5.57 6.34 1.68
N LYS A 98 5.49 6.40 3.01
CA LYS A 98 6.68 6.51 3.86
C LYS A 98 7.33 5.15 4.08
N SER A 99 8.58 4.98 3.68
CA SER A 99 9.36 3.76 3.95
C SER A 99 9.65 3.60 5.45
N LEU A 100 9.44 2.39 5.96
CA LEU A 100 9.61 2.01 7.36
C LEU A 100 10.10 0.57 7.44
N GLY A 101 11.36 0.36 7.84
CA GLY A 101 11.96 -0.96 8.07
C GLY A 101 11.61 -2.02 7.01
N LEU A 102 10.57 -2.81 7.27
CA LEU A 102 10.12 -3.95 6.46
C LEU A 102 8.99 -3.63 5.45
N GLY A 103 8.57 -2.36 5.30
CA GLY A 103 7.50 -2.00 4.37
C GLY A 103 7.35 -0.50 4.14
N LYS A 104 6.24 -0.12 3.51
CA LYS A 104 5.84 1.28 3.34
C LYS A 104 4.51 1.54 4.05
N LEU A 105 4.39 2.72 4.67
CA LEU A 105 3.12 3.23 5.18
C LEU A 105 2.51 4.19 4.17
N CYS A 106 1.33 3.81 3.69
CA CYS A 106 0.52 4.62 2.79
C CYS A 106 -0.65 5.24 3.56
N LYS A 107 -1.11 6.41 3.11
CA LYS A 107 -2.35 6.99 3.64
C LYS A 107 -3.55 6.16 3.16
N HIS A 108 -4.55 6.04 4.02
CA HIS A 108 -5.77 5.27 3.78
C HIS A 108 -6.79 5.99 2.87
N ASP A 109 -6.36 6.97 2.08
CA ASP A 109 -7.26 7.71 1.18
C ASP A 109 -7.64 6.88 -0.08
N LEU A 110 -7.20 5.62 -0.14
CA LEU A 110 -7.37 4.71 -1.27
C LEU A 110 -8.63 3.87 -1.07
N LEU A 111 -9.44 3.75 -2.12
CA LEU A 111 -10.61 2.88 -2.12
C LEU A 111 -10.15 1.42 -2.11
N ILE A 112 -10.56 0.69 -1.07
CA ILE A 112 -10.32 -0.75 -0.97
C ILE A 112 -11.51 -1.47 -1.57
N HIS A 113 -11.23 -2.35 -2.53
CA HIS A 113 -12.19 -3.14 -3.27
C HIS A 113 -12.16 -4.60 -2.81
N HIS A 114 -13.30 -5.29 -2.93
CA HIS A 114 -13.35 -6.75 -2.79
C HIS A 114 -12.92 -7.39 -4.12
N ARG A 115 -12.20 -8.51 -4.09
CA ARG A 115 -11.74 -9.18 -5.33
C ARG A 115 -12.87 -9.66 -6.22
N LEU A 116 -13.99 -10.08 -5.61
CA LEU A 116 -15.17 -10.55 -6.35
C LEU A 116 -15.77 -9.40 -7.15
N GLY A 117 -15.79 -9.56 -8.47
CA GLY A 117 -16.22 -8.50 -9.39
C GLY A 117 -15.13 -7.50 -9.76
N SER A 118 -13.85 -7.80 -9.46
CA SER A 118 -12.74 -7.03 -10.02
C SER A 118 -12.80 -7.02 -11.54
N VAL A 119 -12.60 -5.85 -12.13
CA VAL A 119 -12.45 -5.68 -13.57
C VAL A 119 -11.01 -5.91 -14.04
N PHE A 120 -10.04 -5.88 -13.12
CA PHE A 120 -8.62 -6.00 -13.43
C PHE A 120 -8.19 -7.44 -13.56
N CYS A 121 -7.56 -7.76 -14.69
CA CYS A 121 -7.03 -9.08 -15.00
C CYS A 121 -5.95 -9.52 -14.00
N GLU A 122 -5.10 -8.59 -13.55
CA GLU A 122 -4.00 -8.83 -12.62
C GLU A 122 -4.49 -9.38 -11.27
N VAL A 123 -5.67 -8.94 -10.81
CA VAL A 123 -6.29 -9.46 -9.58
C VAL A 123 -6.67 -10.92 -9.77
N SER A 124 -7.32 -11.25 -10.89
CA SER A 124 -7.70 -12.63 -11.21
C SER A 124 -6.47 -13.53 -11.36
N LEU A 125 -5.43 -13.07 -12.06
CA LEU A 125 -4.19 -13.83 -12.26
C LEU A 125 -3.46 -14.17 -10.95
N LEU A 126 -3.45 -13.25 -9.98
CA LEU A 126 -2.78 -13.47 -8.69
C LEU A 126 -3.62 -14.29 -7.70
N THR A 127 -4.95 -14.16 -7.75
CA THR A 127 -5.85 -14.83 -6.80
C THR A 127 -6.31 -16.21 -7.26
N GLU A 128 -6.36 -16.45 -8.57
CA GLU A 128 -6.80 -17.70 -9.18
C GLU A 128 -5.77 -18.16 -10.22
N PRO A 129 -4.64 -18.76 -9.79
CA PRO A 129 -3.60 -19.23 -10.69
C PRO A 129 -4.05 -20.52 -11.40
N GLN A 130 -4.99 -20.43 -12.34
CA GLN A 130 -5.34 -21.52 -13.24
C GLN A 130 -4.93 -21.17 -14.67
N HIS A 131 -4.00 -21.97 -15.19
CA HIS A 131 -3.53 -21.97 -16.59
C HIS A 131 -2.71 -20.76 -17.01
N PHE A 132 -1.50 -20.62 -16.43
CA PHE A 132 -0.44 -19.95 -17.19
C PHE A 132 -0.23 -20.72 -18.51
N PRO A 133 -0.26 -20.04 -19.67
CA PRO A 133 0.11 -20.69 -20.91
C PRO A 133 1.54 -21.22 -20.76
N LYS A 134 1.77 -22.48 -21.16
CA LYS A 134 3.12 -23.05 -21.16
C LYS A 134 3.97 -22.19 -22.09
N THR A 135 4.98 -21.53 -21.51
CA THR A 135 6.06 -20.84 -22.22
C THR A 135 6.88 -21.80 -23.05
#